data_AF-A0AAJ3LJL6-F1
#
_entry.id   AF-A0AAJ3LJL6-F1
#
_cell.length_a   1.000
_cell.length_b   1.000
_cell.length_c   1.000
_cell.angle_alpha   90.00
_cell.angle_beta   90.00
_cell.angle_gamma   90.00
#
_symmetry.space_group_name_H-M   'P 1'
#
loop_
_entity.id
_entity.type
_entity.pdbx_description
1 polymer ?
#
loop_
_entity_poly.entity_id
_entity_poly.type
_entity_poly.pdbx_seq_one_letter_code
_entity_poly.pdbx_strand_id
1 'polypeptide(L)'
;VVVGWASGALTAQAINEKNNTGRKIAYSLPREGGLVWSENFVLLKDAPHAKEGLAFINYMLEPQVIAKSSNHTLYPNANKDATEFVEQKLRDNPWIYPDKNTVATLVPLEPLPLKLERIRTRVWTKVKSGT
;
A
#
# COMPACT_ATOMS: atom_id res chain seq x y z
N VAL A 1 17.90 8.86 4.54
CA VAL A 1 16.45 8.71 4.82
C VAL A 1 15.72 8.95 3.52
N VAL A 2 14.74 8.11 3.19
CA VAL A 2 13.91 8.22 1.97
C VAL A 2 12.44 8.16 2.36
N VAL A 3 11.58 8.82 1.60
CA VAL A 3 10.12 8.71 1.76
C VAL A 3 9.63 7.65 0.78
N GLY A 4 8.87 6.68 1.27
CA GLY A 4 8.35 5.59 0.46
C GLY A 4 7.33 4.76 1.22
N TRP A 5 6.72 3.81 0.52
CA TRP A 5 5.71 2.92 1.08
C TRP A 5 6.31 1.76 1.88
N ALA A 6 5.59 1.30 2.91
CA ALA A 6 6.02 0.24 3.81
C ALA A 6 6.46 -1.03 3.06
N SER A 7 5.63 -1.50 2.13
CA SER A 7 5.90 -2.65 1.27
C SER A 7 7.22 -2.52 0.50
N GLY A 8 7.51 -1.35 -0.09
CA GLY A 8 8.76 -1.11 -0.82
C GLY A 8 9.99 -1.22 0.07
N ALA A 9 9.90 -0.73 1.31
CA ALA A 9 10.96 -0.91 2.31
C ALA A 9 11.13 -2.38 2.72
N LEU A 10 10.02 -3.12 2.92
CA LEU A 10 10.06 -4.56 3.25
C LEU A 10 10.59 -5.41 2.10
N THR A 11 10.21 -5.12 0.86
CA THR A 11 10.78 -5.77 -0.32
C THR A 11 12.28 -5.51 -0.41
N ALA A 12 12.72 -4.28 -0.14
CA ALA A 12 14.14 -3.95 -0.11
C ALA A 12 14.89 -4.72 1.01
N GLN A 13 14.29 -4.86 2.19
CA GLN A 13 14.82 -5.71 3.27
C GLN A 13 14.94 -7.18 2.83
N ALA A 14 13.87 -7.76 2.29
CA ALA A 14 13.84 -9.16 1.84
C ALA A 14 14.88 -9.44 0.75
N ILE A 15 15.05 -8.53 -0.21
CA ILE A 15 16.10 -8.63 -1.24
C ILE A 15 17.49 -8.54 -0.62
N ASN A 16 17.69 -7.62 0.33
CA ASN A 16 18.96 -7.45 1.02
C ASN A 16 19.36 -8.69 1.83
N GLU A 17 18.41 -9.31 2.54
CA GLU A 17 18.60 -10.56 3.27
C GLU A 17 18.92 -11.71 2.32
N LYS A 18 18.12 -11.88 1.26
CA LYS A 18 18.34 -12.92 0.24
C LYS A 18 19.73 -12.84 -0.40
N ASN A 19 20.23 -11.63 -0.64
CA ASN A 19 21.50 -11.39 -1.31
C ASN A 19 22.68 -11.17 -0.35
N ASN A 20 22.47 -11.28 0.97
CA ASN A 20 23.51 -11.10 2.00
C ASN A 20 24.34 -9.81 1.85
N THR A 21 23.70 -8.69 1.47
CA THR A 21 24.47 -7.47 1.15
C THR A 21 24.97 -6.71 2.37
N GLY A 22 24.59 -7.14 3.58
CA GLY A 22 25.03 -6.56 4.87
C GLY A 22 24.40 -5.20 5.20
N ARG A 23 23.49 -4.68 4.35
CA ARG A 23 22.83 -3.40 4.60
C ARG A 23 21.77 -3.56 5.69
N LYS A 24 21.53 -2.49 6.45
CA LYS A 24 20.44 -2.42 7.44
C LYS A 24 19.37 -1.48 6.90
N ILE A 25 18.24 -2.04 6.51
CA ILE A 25 17.09 -1.28 6.01
C ILE A 25 16.00 -1.36 7.08
N ALA A 26 15.36 -0.24 7.38
CA ALA A 26 14.26 -0.15 8.34
C ALA A 26 13.15 0.74 7.77
N TYR A 27 11.92 0.46 8.20
CA TYR A 27 10.76 1.30 7.94
C TYR A 27 10.21 1.83 9.26
N SER A 28 9.67 3.05 9.23
CA SER A 28 9.03 3.67 10.38
C SER A 28 7.93 4.60 9.90
N LEU A 29 6.78 4.53 10.56
CA LEU A 29 5.76 5.57 10.48
C LEU A 29 6.16 6.73 11.41
N PRO A 30 6.16 7.98 10.94
CA PRO A 30 6.38 9.14 11.82
C PRO A 30 5.34 9.18 12.93
N ARG A 31 5.74 9.67 14.12
CA ARG A 31 4.83 9.79 15.29
C ARG A 31 3.66 10.76 15.03
N GLU A 32 3.89 11.73 14.14
CA GLU A 32 2.87 12.69 13.69
C GLU A 32 1.80 12.04 12.81
N GLY A 33 2.02 10.79 12.39
CA GLY A 33 1.19 10.08 11.43
C GLY A 33 1.69 10.19 10.00
N GLY A 34 0.87 9.74 9.07
CA GLY A 34 1.22 9.67 7.66
C GLY A 34 0.02 9.45 6.77
N LEU A 35 0.28 9.31 5.47
CA LEU A 35 -0.78 9.03 4.51
C LEU A 35 -1.21 7.56 4.61
N VAL A 36 -2.52 7.33 4.63
CA VAL A 36 -3.11 6.02 4.31
C VAL A 36 -3.76 6.08 2.93
N TRP A 37 -3.68 4.98 2.21
CA TRP A 37 -4.27 4.82 0.89
C TRP A 37 -4.94 3.45 0.77
N SER A 38 -5.85 3.33 -0.18
CA SER A 38 -6.51 2.08 -0.52
C SER A 38 -6.54 1.96 -2.04
N GLU A 39 -6.08 0.83 -2.55
CA GLU A 39 -6.19 0.46 -3.95
C GLU A 39 -7.40 -0.44 -4.12
N ASN A 40 -8.24 -0.14 -5.12
CA ASN A 40 -9.52 -0.79 -5.32
C ASN A 40 -9.65 -1.27 -6.76
N PHE A 41 -10.13 -2.49 -6.96
CA PHE A 41 -10.59 -2.91 -8.27
C PHE A 41 -11.86 -2.16 -8.63
N VAL A 42 -11.92 -1.67 -9.88
CA VAL A 42 -13.10 -1.00 -10.43
C VAL A 42 -13.44 -1.60 -11.78
N LEU A 43 -14.73 -1.79 -12.03
CA LEU A 43 -15.23 -2.14 -13.36
C LEU A 43 -15.56 -0.85 -14.11
N LEU A 44 -14.88 -0.62 -15.24
CA LEU A 44 -15.17 0.53 -16.10
C LEU A 44 -16.53 0.37 -16.79
N LYS A 45 -17.22 1.48 -17.02
CA LYS A 45 -18.56 1.52 -17.63
C LYS A 45 -18.60 0.87 -19.02
N ASP A 46 -17.51 1.00 -19.77
CA ASP A 46 -17.33 0.54 -21.14
C ASP A 46 -16.38 -0.66 -21.23
N ALA A 47 -16.20 -1.41 -20.14
CA ALA A 47 -15.36 -2.61 -20.14
C ALA A 47 -15.84 -3.61 -21.22
N PRO A 48 -14.97 -4.02 -22.17
CA PRO A 48 -15.35 -4.90 -23.28
C PRO A 48 -15.74 -6.32 -22.81
N HIS A 49 -15.30 -6.70 -21.61
CA HIS A 49 -15.50 -8.01 -20.98
C HIS A 49 -16.00 -7.84 -19.55
N ALA A 50 -17.18 -7.22 -19.40
CA ALA A 50 -17.71 -6.85 -18.08
C ALA A 50 -17.97 -8.05 -17.16
N LYS A 51 -18.41 -9.18 -17.72
CA LYS A 51 -18.72 -10.40 -16.95
C LYS A 51 -17.44 -11.01 -16.37
N GLU A 52 -16.39 -11.09 -17.19
CA GLU A 52 -15.08 -11.61 -16.83
C GLU A 52 -14.39 -10.70 -15.80
N GLY A 53 -14.51 -9.38 -15.96
CA GLY A 53 -14.03 -8.41 -14.98
C GLY A 53 -14.67 -8.60 -13.59
N LEU A 54 -16.00 -8.77 -13.55
CA LEU A 54 -16.70 -9.08 -12.29
C LEU A 54 -16.33 -10.45 -11.73
N ALA A 55 -16.16 -11.47 -12.58
CA ALA A 55 -15.71 -12.79 -12.16
C ALA A 55 -14.33 -12.74 -11.51
N PHE A 56 -13.40 -11.93 -12.05
CA PHE A 56 -12.08 -11.73 -11.46
C PHE A 56 -12.16 -11.01 -10.12
N ILE A 57 -12.98 -9.96 -10.00
CA ILE A 57 -13.19 -9.27 -8.71
C ILE A 57 -13.74 -10.24 -7.67
N ASN A 58 -14.72 -11.07 -8.02
CA ASN A 58 -15.25 -12.10 -7.13
C ASN A 58 -14.18 -13.12 -6.70
N TYR A 59 -13.36 -13.60 -7.64
CA TYR A 59 -12.25 -14.50 -7.34
C TYR A 59 -11.25 -13.87 -6.35
N MET A 60 -10.89 -12.60 -6.57
CA MET A 60 -10.01 -11.85 -5.68
C MET A 60 -10.65 -11.55 -4.31
N LEU A 61 -11.97 -11.68 -4.14
CA LEU A 61 -12.63 -11.55 -2.84
C LEU A 61 -12.60 -12.85 -2.03
N GLU A 62 -12.24 -13.99 -2.60
CA GLU A 62 -12.09 -15.24 -1.85
C GLU A 62 -10.92 -15.13 -0.85
N PRO A 63 -11.11 -15.44 0.45
CA PRO A 63 -10.11 -15.22 1.50
C PRO A 63 -8.73 -15.84 1.21
N GLN A 64 -8.70 -17.08 0.73
CA GLN A 64 -7.46 -17.79 0.42
C GLN A 64 -6.76 -17.21 -0.82
N VAL A 65 -7.52 -16.66 -1.76
CA VAL A 65 -6.98 -16.07 -2.99
C VAL A 65 -6.29 -14.75 -2.67
N ILE A 66 -6.98 -13.84 -1.98
CA ILE A 66 -6.38 -12.54 -1.64
C ILE A 66 -5.21 -12.67 -0.68
N ALA A 67 -5.26 -13.63 0.26
CA ALA A 67 -4.14 -13.91 1.15
C ALA A 67 -2.88 -14.34 0.39
N LYS A 68 -3.00 -15.14 -0.68
CA LYS A 68 -1.85 -15.48 -1.55
C LYS A 68 -1.23 -14.23 -2.17
N SER A 69 -2.06 -13.28 -2.61
CA SER A 69 -1.58 -11.99 -3.12
C SER A 69 -0.85 -11.19 -2.03
N SER A 70 -1.41 -11.08 -0.83
CA SER A 70 -0.74 -10.44 0.32
C SER A 70 0.60 -11.08 0.66
N ASN A 71 0.67 -12.41 0.74
CA ASN A 71 1.89 -13.14 1.07
C ASN A 71 2.99 -12.92 0.01
N HIS A 72 2.61 -12.79 -1.25
CA HIS A 72 3.55 -12.53 -2.34
C HIS A 72 4.01 -11.07 -2.41
N THR A 73 3.08 -10.12 -2.29
CA THR A 73 3.34 -8.68 -2.50
C THR A 73 3.77 -7.95 -1.23
N LEU A 74 3.61 -8.58 -0.07
CA LEU A 74 3.84 -7.99 1.26
C LEU A 74 2.90 -6.81 1.57
N TYR A 75 1.74 -6.74 0.90
CA TYR A 75 0.68 -5.77 1.20
C TYR A 75 -0.44 -6.36 2.06
N PRO A 76 -1.02 -5.57 2.98
CA PRO A 76 -2.24 -5.98 3.66
C PRO A 76 -3.40 -5.99 2.67
N ASN A 77 -4.42 -6.80 2.95
CA ASN A 77 -5.67 -6.79 2.20
C ASN A 77 -6.85 -6.41 3.10
N ALA A 78 -7.95 -5.96 2.49
CA ALA A 78 -9.13 -5.48 3.20
C ALA A 78 -10.12 -6.61 3.59
N ASN A 79 -9.83 -7.87 3.25
CA ASN A 79 -10.71 -8.99 3.58
C ASN A 79 -10.41 -9.49 5.00
N LYS A 80 -11.32 -9.20 5.93
CA LYS A 80 -11.22 -9.63 7.33
C LYS A 80 -11.04 -11.15 7.49
N ASP A 81 -11.67 -11.94 6.63
CA ASP A 81 -11.69 -13.40 6.69
C ASP A 81 -10.41 -13.99 6.06
N ALA A 82 -9.61 -13.18 5.36
CA ALA A 82 -8.33 -13.61 4.79
C ALA A 82 -7.19 -13.64 5.81
N THR A 83 -7.34 -12.96 6.96
CA THR A 83 -6.27 -12.75 7.96
C THR A 83 -5.64 -14.07 8.44
N GLU A 84 -6.45 -15.12 8.60
CA GLU A 84 -5.95 -16.43 9.04
C GLU A 84 -5.01 -17.11 8.03
N PHE A 85 -5.17 -16.81 6.74
CA PHE A 85 -4.39 -17.36 5.63
C PHE A 85 -3.14 -16.52 5.29
N VAL A 86 -2.99 -15.35 5.89
CA VAL A 86 -1.80 -14.49 5.73
C VAL A 86 -0.64 -15.05 6.54
N GLU A 87 0.56 -15.14 5.96
CA GLU A 87 1.75 -15.65 6.66
C GLU A 87 2.01 -14.91 7.96
N GLN A 88 2.39 -15.66 9.02
CA GLN A 88 2.54 -15.10 10.36
C GLN A 88 3.51 -13.91 10.40
N LYS A 89 4.65 -14.02 9.69
CA LYS A 89 5.64 -12.93 9.59
C LYS A 89 5.05 -11.62 9.03
N LEU A 90 4.00 -11.70 8.23
CA LEU A 90 3.34 -10.54 7.63
C LEU A 90 2.20 -10.04 8.51
N ARG A 91 1.38 -10.96 9.05
CA ARG A 91 0.24 -10.64 9.93
C ARG A 91 0.69 -9.97 11.24
N ASP A 92 1.85 -10.39 11.78
CA ASP A 92 2.40 -9.88 13.04
C ASP A 92 3.30 -8.65 12.82
N ASN A 93 3.47 -8.19 11.57
CA ASN A 93 4.32 -7.04 11.27
C ASN A 93 3.54 -5.72 11.51
N PRO A 94 3.92 -4.91 12.52
CA PRO A 94 3.20 -3.68 12.86
C PRO A 94 3.30 -2.59 11.79
N TRP A 95 4.20 -2.73 10.81
CA TRP A 95 4.31 -1.82 9.67
C TRP A 95 3.31 -2.13 8.55
N ILE A 96 2.70 -3.32 8.60
CA ILE A 96 1.69 -3.80 7.63
C ILE A 96 0.32 -3.87 8.28
N TYR A 97 0.24 -4.43 9.49
CA TYR A 97 -0.95 -4.44 10.33
C TYR A 97 -0.70 -3.60 11.59
N PRO A 98 -0.74 -2.26 11.46
CA PRO A 98 -0.53 -1.36 12.59
C PRO A 98 -1.62 -1.49 13.66
N ASP A 99 -1.26 -1.18 14.90
CA ASP A 99 -2.23 -1.09 15.99
C ASP A 99 -3.21 0.08 15.79
N LYS A 100 -4.32 0.06 16.55
CA LYS A 100 -5.38 1.06 16.43
C LYS A 100 -4.92 2.49 16.72
N ASN A 101 -3.96 2.70 17.62
CA ASN A 101 -3.45 4.03 17.92
C ASN A 101 -2.63 4.56 16.75
N THR A 102 -1.80 3.70 16.15
CA THR A 102 -1.05 4.03 14.94
C THR A 102 -2.00 4.31 13.77
N VAL A 103 -3.05 3.50 13.57
CA VAL A 103 -4.07 3.75 12.53
C VAL A 103 -4.76 5.10 12.72
N ALA A 104 -5.03 5.51 13.96
CA ALA A 104 -5.69 6.78 14.26
C ALA A 104 -4.88 8.03 13.90
N THR A 105 -3.57 7.90 13.66
CA THR A 105 -2.73 9.02 13.19
C THR A 105 -2.67 9.10 11.67
N LEU A 106 -3.19 8.11 10.95
CA LEU A 106 -3.14 8.08 9.50
C LEU A 106 -4.28 8.90 8.89
N VAL A 107 -3.96 9.66 7.85
CA VAL A 107 -4.92 10.50 7.13
C VAL A 107 -5.04 10.07 5.67
N PRO A 108 -6.25 9.90 5.12
CA PRO A 108 -6.42 9.67 3.70
C PRO A 108 -6.11 10.96 2.92
N LEU A 109 -5.65 10.81 1.68
CA LEU A 109 -5.55 11.95 0.76
C LEU A 109 -6.94 12.35 0.28
N GLU A 110 -7.27 13.63 0.46
CA GLU A 110 -8.47 14.23 -0.11
C GLU A 110 -8.15 14.94 -1.43
N PRO A 111 -9.06 14.89 -2.42
CA PRO A 111 -8.89 15.64 -3.65
C PRO A 111 -8.93 17.15 -3.35
N LEU A 112 -7.95 17.90 -3.87
CA LEU A 112 -7.97 19.35 -3.73
C LEU A 112 -8.84 19.99 -4.83
N PRO A 113 -9.45 21.16 -4.56
CA PRO A 113 -10.03 22.00 -5.62
C PRO A 113 -9.01 22.27 -6.73
N LEU A 114 -9.46 22.29 -7.99
CA LEU A 114 -8.58 22.43 -9.17
C LEU A 114 -7.62 23.63 -9.11
N LYS A 115 -8.03 24.74 -8.48
CA LYS A 115 -7.16 25.90 -8.29
C LYS A 115 -5.95 25.58 -7.41
N LEU A 116 -6.15 24.82 -6.32
CA LEU A 116 -5.08 24.40 -5.41
C LEU A 116 -4.22 23.29 -6.03
N GLU A 117 -4.82 22.39 -6.82
CA GLU A 117 -4.07 21.39 -7.59
C GLU A 117 -3.03 22.03 -8.51
N ARG A 118 -3.41 23.07 -9.25
CA ARG A 118 -2.47 23.79 -10.12
C ARG A 118 -1.28 24.37 -9.35
N ILE A 119 -1.53 24.89 -8.15
CA ILE A 119 -0.47 25.41 -7.26
C ILE A 119 0.42 24.25 -6.82
N ARG A 120 -0.17 23.15 -6.32
CA ARG A 120 0.56 21.95 -5.88
C ARG A 120 1.46 21.40 -6.99
N THR A 121 0.94 21.25 -8.21
CA THR A 121 1.73 20.76 -9.36
C THR A 121 2.88 21.71 -9.70
N ARG A 122 2.65 23.03 -9.71
CA ARG A 122 3.70 24.02 -10.00
C ARG A 122 4.82 23.96 -8.96
N VAL A 123 4.44 23.91 -7.67
CA VAL A 123 5.40 23.78 -6.57
C VAL A 123 6.17 22.46 -6.68
N TRP A 124 5.50 21.35 -6.98
CA TRP A 124 6.18 20.06 -7.14
C TRP A 124 7.17 20.04 -8.29
N THR A 125 6.83 20.65 -9.44
CA THR A 125 7.77 20.82 -10.55
C THR A 125 9.00 21.61 -10.10
N LYS A 126 8.78 22.71 -9.39
CA LYS A 126 9.84 23.58 -8.84
C LYS A 126 10.78 22.80 -7.90
N VAL A 127 10.22 22.04 -6.96
CA VAL A 127 10.98 21.16 -6.04
C VAL A 127 11.84 20.16 -6.80
N LYS A 128 11.28 19.50 -7.84
CA LYS A 128 12.01 18.50 -8.62
C LYS A 128 13.11 19.12 -9.51
N SER A 129 12.90 20.31 -10.05
CA SER A 129 13.88 20.98 -10.92
C SER A 129 14.94 21.75 -10.16
N GLY A 130 14.74 22.04 -8.87
CA GLY A 130 15.67 22.83 -8.05
C GLY A 130 15.72 24.32 -8.40
N THR A 131 14.78 24.78 -9.24
CA THR A 131 14.52 26.20 -9.54
C THR A 131 13.63 26.83 -8.48
#